data_AF-A0A3R9ZL08-F1
#
_entry.id   AF-A0A3R9ZL08-F1
#
_cell.length_a   1.000
_cell.length_b   1.000
_cell.length_c   1.000
_cell.angle_alpha   90.00
_cell.angle_beta   90.00
_cell.angle_gamma   90.00
#
_symmetry.space_group_name_H-M   'P 1'
#
loop_
_entity.id
_entity.type
_entity.pdbx_description
1 polymer ?
#
loop_
_entity_poly.entity_id
_entity_poly.type
_entity_poly.pdbx_seq_one_letter_code
_entity_poly.pdbx_strand_id
1 'polypeptide(L)'
;ATVDAARITQTGSPACGVYPSPAGCGVNQAITGKARGEIALGAGFNLDFQTKSYDITLTPTQKAQLSLPQSVVSGQRMSSVNLLASAIVNGIDLSGTLAADVDILGGITLNGNLRGTINNLPVTVPLLENLGYIHKINLSGSPLSLSMQGQDIRWPGTVSTAMRGWWLELSNPIDIGRIDPTNSVVIKTDTIRDALTEVSKELTQNPLNCGFLAVNCIGGDFNVGTRDLSNARP
;
A
#
# COMPACT_ATOMS: atom_id res chain seq x y z
N ALA A 1 -2.12 6.68 -16.51
CA ALA A 1 -2.56 5.27 -16.68
C ALA A 1 -3.47 4.87 -15.51
N THR A 2 -4.17 3.73 -15.56
CA THR A 2 -5.01 3.27 -14.43
C THR A 2 -4.77 1.79 -14.15
N VAL A 3 -4.77 1.40 -12.88
CA VAL A 3 -4.75 -0.01 -12.45
C VAL A 3 -6.15 -0.43 -12.07
N ASP A 4 -6.61 -1.56 -12.58
CA ASP A 4 -7.87 -2.15 -12.18
C ASP A 4 -7.80 -2.67 -10.73
N ALA A 5 -8.88 -2.51 -9.97
CA ALA A 5 -8.99 -2.96 -8.59
C ALA A 5 -8.70 -4.46 -8.46
N ALA A 6 -9.14 -5.26 -9.42
CA ALA A 6 -8.90 -6.71 -9.44
C ALA A 6 -7.42 -7.10 -9.62
N ARG A 7 -6.57 -6.16 -10.03
CA ARG A 7 -5.12 -6.37 -10.19
C ARG A 7 -4.32 -5.94 -8.98
N ILE A 8 -4.97 -5.37 -7.96
CA ILE A 8 -4.30 -4.99 -6.71
C ILE A 8 -4.44 -6.17 -5.75
N THR A 9 -3.30 -6.76 -5.40
CA THR A 9 -3.22 -7.94 -4.55
C THR A 9 -2.49 -7.59 -3.26
N GLN A 10 -2.98 -8.11 -2.13
CA GLN A 10 -2.28 -8.01 -0.87
C GLN A 10 -1.21 -9.10 -0.76
N THR A 11 -0.13 -8.78 -0.06
CA THR A 11 0.81 -9.82 0.40
C THR A 11 0.21 -10.55 1.61
N GLY A 12 -0.42 -11.71 1.36
CA GLY A 12 -0.78 -12.70 2.37
C GLY A 12 -2.16 -12.52 3.02
N SER A 13 -2.99 -13.56 2.93
CA SER A 13 -4.17 -13.82 3.78
C SER A 13 -4.51 -15.32 3.67
N PRO A 14 -5.01 -16.02 4.72
CA PRO A 14 -5.49 -15.49 6.00
C PRO A 14 -4.84 -16.10 7.28
N ALA A 15 -5.10 -15.42 8.40
CA ALA A 15 -4.69 -15.64 9.81
C ALA A 15 -3.27 -15.18 10.20
N CYS A 16 -3.18 -14.06 10.91
CA CYS A 16 -1.94 -13.53 11.48
C CYS A 16 -1.93 -13.77 13.00
N GLY A 17 -1.08 -14.69 13.47
CA GLY A 17 -0.77 -14.82 14.89
C GLY A 17 0.28 -13.80 15.34
N VAL A 18 0.01 -13.05 16.41
CA VAL A 18 0.90 -12.01 16.95
C VAL A 18 2.01 -12.59 17.83
N TYR A 19 1.88 -13.86 18.27
CA TYR A 19 2.94 -14.84 18.68
C TYR A 19 2.36 -15.91 19.66
N PRO A 20 2.90 -17.15 19.76
CA PRO A 20 3.73 -17.85 18.78
C PRO A 20 2.81 -18.83 18.02
N SER A 21 2.10 -18.35 17.01
CA SER A 21 1.54 -19.25 16.00
C SER A 21 2.59 -19.44 14.91
N PRO A 22 2.90 -20.67 14.46
CA PRO A 22 3.83 -20.92 13.36
C PRO A 22 3.32 -20.40 11.99
N ALA A 23 2.13 -19.77 11.94
CA ALA A 23 1.54 -19.16 10.77
C ALA A 23 1.34 -17.63 10.95
N GLY A 24 2.39 -16.90 11.36
CA GLY A 24 2.34 -15.44 11.44
C GLY A 24 2.50 -14.78 10.06
N CYS A 25 1.55 -13.95 9.63
CA CYS A 25 1.76 -13.03 8.52
C CYS A 25 2.95 -12.13 8.87
N GLY A 26 3.92 -11.99 7.96
CA GLY A 26 5.21 -11.32 8.17
C GLY A 26 5.18 -9.82 8.56
N VAL A 27 4.04 -9.27 8.97
CA VAL A 27 3.90 -7.89 9.47
C VAL A 27 4.36 -7.74 10.93
N ASN A 28 4.27 -8.78 11.78
CA ASN A 28 4.68 -8.77 13.21
C ASN A 28 4.24 -7.52 13.99
N GLN A 29 3.04 -7.01 13.71
CA GLN A 29 2.49 -5.83 14.38
C GLN A 29 1.16 -6.17 15.02
N ALA A 30 1.06 -5.93 16.33
CA ALA A 30 -0.20 -6.04 17.07
C ALA A 30 -1.06 -4.80 16.84
N ILE A 31 -2.37 -4.99 16.71
CA ILE A 31 -3.35 -3.92 16.83
C ILE A 31 -3.64 -3.70 18.31
N THR A 32 -3.55 -2.45 18.75
CA THR A 32 -3.86 -2.02 20.13
C THR A 32 -5.02 -1.05 20.15
N GLY A 33 -5.75 -0.99 21.25
CA GLY A 33 -6.84 -0.02 21.39
C GLY A 33 -7.41 -0.02 22.80
N LYS A 34 -8.57 0.61 22.96
CA LYS A 34 -9.29 0.68 24.22
C LYS A 34 -10.66 0.03 24.11
N ALA A 35 -11.08 -0.60 25.18
CA ALA A 35 -12.39 -1.20 25.33
C ALA A 35 -13.06 -0.62 26.59
N ARG A 36 -14.28 -0.14 26.45
CA ARG A 36 -15.07 0.45 27.53
C ARG A 36 -16.42 -0.23 27.67
N GLY A 37 -16.96 -0.22 28.87
CA GLY A 37 -18.29 -0.74 29.16
C GLY A 37 -18.65 -0.53 30.61
N GLU A 38 -19.68 -1.22 31.06
CA GLU A 38 -20.17 -1.15 32.44
C GLU A 38 -20.17 -2.55 33.04
N ILE A 39 -19.82 -2.66 34.31
CA ILE A 39 -19.99 -3.89 35.11
C ILE A 39 -21.22 -3.77 36.01
N ALA A 40 -21.53 -4.84 36.73
CA ALA A 40 -22.60 -4.84 37.73
C ALA A 40 -22.42 -3.66 38.72
N LEU A 41 -23.55 -3.09 39.16
CA LEU A 41 -23.63 -1.89 40.02
C LEU A 41 -23.24 -0.56 39.36
N GLY A 42 -23.18 -0.50 38.02
CA GLY A 42 -23.02 0.76 37.28
C GLY A 42 -21.60 1.33 37.28
N ALA A 43 -20.62 0.57 37.76
CA ALA A 43 -19.21 0.95 37.62
C ALA A 43 -18.77 0.74 36.16
N GLY A 44 -18.14 1.76 35.57
CA GLY A 44 -17.57 1.67 34.23
C GLY A 44 -16.18 1.01 34.23
N PHE A 45 -15.79 0.43 33.10
CA PHE A 45 -14.41 0.06 32.81
C PHE A 45 -13.93 0.73 31.53
N ASN A 46 -12.62 0.95 31.45
CA ASN A 46 -11.93 1.43 30.26
C ASN A 46 -10.52 0.84 30.27
N LEU A 47 -10.29 -0.17 29.44
CA LEU A 47 -9.09 -0.99 29.47
C LEU A 47 -8.40 -0.99 28.11
N ASP A 48 -7.08 -1.02 28.14
CA ASP A 48 -6.29 -1.23 26.94
C ASP A 48 -6.37 -2.71 26.54
N PHE A 49 -6.40 -2.96 25.23
CA PHE A 49 -6.32 -4.30 24.67
C PHE A 49 -5.20 -4.39 23.64
N GLN A 50 -4.67 -5.60 23.49
CA GLN A 50 -3.73 -5.94 22.43
C GLN A 50 -4.20 -7.22 21.75
N THR A 51 -4.23 -7.19 20.42
CA THR A 51 -4.58 -8.38 19.63
C THR A 51 -3.53 -9.49 19.79
N LYS A 52 -4.00 -10.72 19.98
CA LYS A 52 -3.21 -11.95 19.89
C LYS A 52 -3.20 -12.51 18.48
N SER A 53 -4.31 -12.34 17.78
CA SER A 53 -4.42 -12.69 16.37
C SER A 53 -5.43 -11.81 15.68
N TYR A 54 -5.24 -11.63 14.39
CA TYR A 54 -6.23 -11.02 13.51
C TYR A 54 -6.12 -11.65 12.13
N ASP A 55 -7.21 -11.60 11.40
CA ASP A 55 -7.27 -12.00 10.00
C ASP A 55 -7.94 -10.88 9.22
N ILE A 56 -7.15 -10.02 8.58
CA ILE A 56 -7.63 -8.81 7.91
C ILE A 56 -7.37 -8.94 6.40
N THR A 57 -8.40 -8.64 5.63
CA THR A 57 -8.40 -8.56 4.18
C THR A 57 -8.70 -7.12 3.77
N LEU A 58 -7.80 -6.54 2.97
CA LEU A 58 -7.92 -5.27 2.25
C LEU A 58 -8.39 -5.50 0.80
N THR A 59 -9.61 -5.14 0.48
CA THR A 59 -10.18 -5.33 -0.87
C THR A 59 -10.35 -3.99 -1.57
N PRO A 60 -9.51 -3.65 -2.55
CA PRO A 60 -9.70 -2.44 -3.36
C PRO A 60 -11.00 -2.53 -4.15
N THR A 61 -11.84 -1.50 -4.08
CA THR A 61 -13.10 -1.42 -4.84
C THR A 61 -13.02 -0.44 -6.02
N GLN A 62 -11.98 0.39 -6.09
CA GLN A 62 -11.81 1.42 -7.10
C GLN A 62 -10.52 1.26 -7.91
N LYS A 63 -10.52 1.81 -9.12
CA LYS A 63 -9.32 1.88 -9.96
C LYS A 63 -8.35 2.91 -9.40
N ALA A 64 -7.07 2.56 -9.38
CA ALA A 64 -6.01 3.47 -8.95
C ALA A 64 -5.45 4.24 -10.14
N GLN A 65 -5.26 5.55 -10.00
CA GLN A 65 -4.58 6.36 -11.02
C GLN A 65 -3.06 6.23 -10.86
N LEU A 66 -2.39 5.86 -11.95
CA LEU A 66 -0.94 5.77 -12.02
C LEU A 66 -0.35 7.12 -12.42
N SER A 67 0.62 7.57 -11.62
CA SER A 67 1.52 8.67 -11.91
C SER A 67 2.93 8.12 -12.15
N LEU A 68 3.44 8.34 -13.35
CA LEU A 68 4.82 8.00 -13.69
C LEU A 68 5.64 9.30 -13.69
N PRO A 69 6.62 9.46 -12.78
CA PRO A 69 7.55 10.57 -12.88
C PRO A 69 8.45 10.40 -14.12
N GLN A 70 8.97 11.52 -14.63
CA GLN A 70 10.02 11.49 -15.65
C GLN A 70 11.24 10.73 -15.12
N SER A 71 11.76 9.82 -15.94
CA SER A 71 12.99 9.07 -15.63
C SER A 71 13.94 9.11 -16.82
N VAL A 72 15.24 9.17 -16.53
CA VAL A 72 16.29 9.09 -17.54
C VAL A 72 16.55 7.62 -17.82
N VAL A 73 16.41 7.24 -19.09
CA VAL A 73 16.65 5.87 -19.57
C VAL A 73 17.84 5.91 -20.52
N SER A 74 18.91 5.16 -20.20
CA SER A 74 20.14 5.15 -21.00
C SER A 74 20.80 3.78 -20.97
N GLY A 75 21.40 3.37 -22.09
CA GLY A 75 22.07 2.08 -22.23
C GLY A 75 22.29 1.68 -23.68
N GLN A 76 23.03 0.59 -23.91
CA GLN A 76 23.28 0.06 -25.25
C GLN A 76 22.24 -1.02 -25.59
N ARG A 77 21.50 -0.85 -26.70
CA ARG A 77 20.54 -1.85 -27.23
C ARG A 77 19.58 -2.42 -26.18
N MET A 78 18.85 -1.55 -25.48
CA MET A 78 17.87 -1.98 -24.48
C MET A 78 16.60 -2.51 -25.16
N SER A 79 16.13 -3.68 -24.72
CA SER A 79 14.83 -4.25 -25.10
C SER A 79 13.71 -3.88 -24.12
N SER A 80 14.06 -3.46 -22.91
CA SER A 80 13.11 -3.09 -21.87
C SER A 80 13.72 -2.15 -20.85
N VAL A 81 12.87 -1.43 -20.13
CA VAL A 81 13.26 -0.61 -18.97
C VAL A 81 12.30 -0.86 -17.81
N ASN A 82 12.84 -0.90 -16.59
CA ASN A 82 12.04 -0.93 -15.38
C ASN A 82 11.73 0.51 -14.95
N LEU A 83 10.46 0.87 -14.95
CA LEU A 83 9.95 2.15 -14.51
C LEU A 83 9.23 1.98 -13.17
N LEU A 84 9.32 2.98 -12.31
CA LEU A 84 8.58 3.00 -11.05
C LEU A 84 7.48 4.05 -11.16
N ALA A 85 6.23 3.60 -11.16
CA ALA A 85 5.08 4.47 -11.01
C ALA A 85 4.66 4.54 -9.55
N SER A 86 4.03 5.64 -9.17
CA SER A 86 3.22 5.73 -7.96
C SER A 86 1.75 5.64 -8.31
N ALA A 87 0.95 5.06 -7.42
CA ALA A 87 -0.50 5.11 -7.50
C ALA A 87 -1.08 5.41 -6.12
N ILE A 88 -2.25 6.04 -6.12
CA ILE A 88 -3.06 6.21 -4.92
C ILE A 88 -4.31 5.34 -5.11
N VAL A 89 -4.53 4.43 -4.17
CA VAL A 89 -5.68 3.53 -4.15
C VAL A 89 -6.68 4.05 -3.12
N ASN A 90 -7.94 4.18 -3.55
CA ASN A 90 -9.06 4.62 -2.72
C ASN A 90 -10.11 3.53 -2.60
N GLY A 91 -10.96 3.62 -1.57
CA GLY A 91 -12.07 2.70 -1.36
C GLY A 91 -11.60 1.27 -1.12
N ILE A 92 -10.60 1.09 -0.27
CA ILE A 92 -10.13 -0.24 0.11
C ILE A 92 -10.98 -0.70 1.29
N ASP A 93 -11.82 -1.71 1.08
CA ASP A 93 -12.61 -2.29 2.15
C ASP A 93 -11.70 -3.10 3.06
N LEU A 94 -11.69 -2.72 4.34
CA LEU A 94 -11.05 -3.46 5.41
C LEU A 94 -12.12 -4.38 6.01
N SER A 95 -11.85 -5.68 6.00
CA SER A 95 -12.74 -6.71 6.55
C SER A 95 -11.91 -7.80 7.23
N GLY A 96 -12.42 -8.39 8.30
CA GLY A 96 -11.64 -9.40 8.99
C GLY A 96 -12.17 -9.78 10.35
N THR A 97 -11.38 -10.55 11.09
CA THR A 97 -11.62 -10.88 12.50
C THR A 97 -10.45 -10.41 13.36
N LEU A 98 -10.74 -10.03 14.60
CA LEU A 98 -9.76 -9.68 15.61
C LEU A 98 -10.02 -10.48 16.88
N ALA A 99 -8.95 -10.97 17.50
CA ALA A 99 -8.95 -11.62 18.80
C ALA A 99 -7.93 -10.91 19.69
N ALA A 100 -8.38 -10.36 20.80
CA ALA A 100 -7.57 -9.62 21.76
C ALA A 100 -7.89 -10.05 23.19
N ASP A 101 -6.91 -10.09 24.06
CA ASP A 101 -7.17 -10.29 25.49
C ASP A 101 -7.35 -8.94 26.17
N VAL A 102 -8.33 -8.88 27.09
CA VAL A 102 -8.45 -7.80 28.06
C VAL A 102 -8.43 -8.40 29.44
N ASP A 103 -7.57 -7.86 30.29
CA ASP A 103 -7.50 -8.25 31.70
C ASP A 103 -8.61 -7.57 32.51
N ILE A 104 -9.85 -8.05 32.33
CA ILE A 104 -10.98 -7.77 33.21
C ILE A 104 -11.19 -9.02 34.07
N LEU A 105 -11.00 -8.91 35.40
CA LEU A 105 -11.53 -9.83 36.43
C LEU A 105 -11.58 -11.33 36.02
N GLY A 106 -10.50 -11.87 35.43
CA GLY A 106 -10.42 -13.29 35.03
C GLY A 106 -10.10 -13.60 33.56
N GLY A 107 -9.73 -12.61 32.73
CA GLY A 107 -9.14 -12.86 31.40
C GLY A 107 -10.15 -13.12 30.28
N ILE A 108 -10.94 -12.10 29.93
CA ILE A 108 -11.90 -12.18 28.82
C ILE A 108 -11.18 -11.89 27.50
N THR A 109 -11.34 -12.78 26.52
CA THR A 109 -10.89 -12.52 25.16
C THR A 109 -12.00 -11.79 24.39
N LEU A 110 -11.69 -10.58 23.92
CA LEU A 110 -12.49 -9.87 22.92
C LEU A 110 -12.31 -10.58 21.58
N ASN A 111 -13.43 -10.95 20.97
CA ASN A 111 -13.43 -11.51 19.62
C ASN A 111 -14.49 -10.79 18.80
N GLY A 112 -14.20 -10.50 17.54
CA GLY A 112 -15.21 -9.87 16.68
C GLY A 112 -14.71 -9.53 15.29
N ASN A 113 -15.63 -9.06 14.45
CA ASN A 113 -15.30 -8.73 13.08
C ASN A 113 -14.81 -7.29 12.99
N LEU A 114 -13.71 -7.05 12.29
CA LEU A 114 -13.24 -5.71 11.97
C LEU A 114 -13.81 -5.30 10.60
N ARG A 115 -14.37 -4.10 10.51
CA ARG A 115 -14.84 -3.50 9.26
C ARG A 115 -14.40 -2.05 9.16
N GLY A 116 -14.12 -1.58 7.95
CA GLY A 116 -13.82 -0.18 7.69
C GLY A 116 -13.48 0.05 6.22
N THR A 117 -13.11 1.29 5.90
CA THR A 117 -12.66 1.66 4.56
C THR A 117 -11.37 2.46 4.67
N ILE A 118 -10.38 2.14 3.83
CA ILE A 118 -9.11 2.86 3.72
C ILE A 118 -9.10 3.64 2.41
N ASN A 119 -8.70 4.91 2.51
CA ASN A 119 -8.49 5.82 1.39
C ASN A 119 -7.04 6.29 1.36
N ASN A 120 -6.65 6.83 0.21
CA ASN A 120 -5.35 7.42 -0.04
C ASN A 120 -4.16 6.48 0.22
N LEU A 121 -4.31 5.17 -0.03
CA LEU A 121 -3.21 4.21 0.13
C LEU A 121 -2.18 4.43 -0.99
N PRO A 122 -0.96 4.91 -0.67
CA PRO A 122 0.07 5.09 -1.68
C PRO A 122 0.73 3.74 -1.97
N VAL A 123 0.89 3.39 -3.25
CA VAL A 123 1.51 2.13 -3.68
C VAL A 123 2.54 2.39 -4.77
N THR A 124 3.69 1.71 -4.67
CA THR A 124 4.69 1.68 -5.75
C THR A 124 4.35 0.58 -6.75
N VAL A 125 4.30 0.93 -8.04
CA VAL A 125 4.00 0.00 -9.12
C VAL A 125 5.24 -0.16 -10.01
N PRO A 126 5.94 -1.31 -9.97
CA PRO A 126 6.99 -1.60 -10.93
C PRO A 126 6.37 -1.91 -12.29
N LEU A 127 6.88 -1.25 -13.32
CA LEU A 127 6.44 -1.37 -14.69
C LEU A 127 7.62 -1.80 -15.55
N LEU A 128 7.52 -2.97 -16.17
CA LEU A 128 8.49 -3.40 -17.16
C LEU A 128 8.00 -2.96 -18.53
N GLU A 129 8.56 -1.87 -19.04
CA GLU A 129 8.21 -1.32 -20.34
C GLU A 129 9.07 -1.94 -21.43
N ASN A 130 8.43 -2.44 -22.49
CA ASN A 130 9.14 -2.94 -23.67
C ASN A 130 9.55 -1.75 -24.57
N LEU A 131 10.84 -1.67 -24.90
CA LEU A 131 11.40 -0.59 -25.72
C LEU A 131 11.40 -0.92 -27.22
N GLY A 132 10.70 -1.98 -27.64
CA GLY A 132 10.59 -2.40 -29.02
C GLY A 132 9.93 -1.38 -29.94
N TYR A 133 9.11 -0.46 -29.39
CA TYR A 133 8.44 0.60 -30.14
C TYR A 133 8.43 1.91 -29.36
N ILE A 134 8.70 3.03 -30.05
CA ILE A 134 8.41 4.37 -29.54
C ILE A 134 7.14 4.85 -30.22
N HIS A 135 6.06 5.01 -29.45
CA HIS A 135 4.72 5.27 -29.99
C HIS A 135 4.53 6.71 -30.49
N LYS A 136 5.21 7.68 -29.88
CA LYS A 136 5.18 9.09 -30.30
C LYS A 136 6.39 9.84 -29.74
N ILE A 137 7.05 10.65 -30.57
CA ILE A 137 8.09 11.58 -30.13
C ILE A 137 7.71 12.98 -30.62
N ASN A 138 7.53 13.92 -29.69
CA ASN A 138 7.35 15.32 -30.06
C ASN A 138 8.73 16.00 -30.24
N LEU A 139 9.07 16.30 -31.49
CA LEU A 139 10.33 16.97 -31.85
C LEU A 139 10.22 18.50 -31.80
N SER A 140 9.03 19.06 -31.61
CA SER A 140 8.86 20.51 -31.49
C SER A 140 9.52 21.01 -30.21
N GLY A 141 10.57 21.83 -30.35
CA GLY A 141 11.31 22.39 -29.22
C GLY A 141 12.20 21.39 -28.46
N SER A 142 12.38 20.16 -28.98
CA SER A 142 13.18 19.11 -28.36
C SER A 142 14.49 18.90 -29.12
N PRO A 143 15.67 19.08 -28.51
CA PRO A 143 16.93 18.72 -29.15
C PRO A 143 16.97 17.18 -29.32
N LEU A 144 17.10 16.76 -30.58
CA LEU A 144 17.42 15.39 -30.97
C LEU A 144 18.89 15.35 -31.35
N SER A 145 19.68 14.53 -30.68
CA SER A 145 21.11 14.35 -31.00
C SER A 145 21.37 12.94 -31.47
N LEU A 146 21.89 12.81 -32.69
CA LEU A 146 22.44 11.56 -33.23
C LEU A 146 23.93 11.75 -33.43
N SER A 147 24.74 10.93 -32.79
CA SER A 147 26.20 11.00 -32.89
C SER A 147 26.82 9.63 -33.13
N MET A 148 27.96 9.62 -33.81
CA MET A 148 28.84 8.46 -33.93
C MET A 148 30.20 8.86 -33.35
N GLN A 149 30.60 8.20 -32.26
CA GLN A 149 31.81 8.59 -31.51
C GLN A 149 32.67 7.39 -31.15
N GLY A 150 34.00 7.61 -31.14
CA GLY A 150 35.00 6.61 -30.79
C GLY A 150 35.24 6.43 -29.28
N GLN A 151 34.64 7.28 -28.45
CA GLN A 151 34.76 7.29 -26.99
C GLN A 151 33.45 7.75 -26.36
N ASP A 152 33.28 7.54 -25.06
CA ASP A 152 32.12 8.04 -24.33
C ASP A 152 32.22 9.57 -24.21
N ILE A 153 31.18 10.29 -24.65
CA ILE A 153 31.15 11.76 -24.67
C ILE A 153 29.85 12.23 -24.04
N ARG A 154 29.92 13.22 -23.16
CA ARG A 154 28.74 13.94 -22.68
C ARG A 154 28.67 15.30 -23.37
N TRP A 155 27.68 15.48 -24.24
CA TRP A 155 27.50 16.73 -24.96
C TRP A 155 26.88 17.80 -24.04
N PRO A 156 27.21 19.09 -24.18
CA PRO A 156 26.56 20.15 -23.42
C PRO A 156 25.03 20.11 -23.57
N GLY A 157 24.28 20.20 -22.46
CA GLY A 157 22.81 20.17 -22.47
C GLY A 157 22.16 18.78 -22.56
N THR A 158 22.96 17.70 -22.51
CA THR A 158 22.45 16.32 -22.46
C THR A 158 22.20 15.81 -21.04
N VAL A 159 21.17 14.98 -20.90
CA VAL A 159 20.81 14.31 -19.65
C VAL A 159 21.56 12.99 -19.47
N SER A 160 22.11 12.42 -20.55
CA SER A 160 22.85 11.16 -20.54
C SER A 160 24.24 11.24 -21.20
N THR A 161 25.13 10.29 -20.88
CA THR A 161 26.43 10.18 -21.57
C THR A 161 26.24 9.37 -22.86
N ALA A 162 26.67 9.93 -23.98
CA ALA A 162 26.67 9.27 -25.27
C ALA A 162 27.78 8.22 -25.32
N MET A 163 27.42 6.94 -25.20
CA MET A 163 28.38 5.83 -25.20
C MET A 163 29.02 5.61 -26.57
N ARG A 164 30.24 5.07 -26.63
CA ARG A 164 30.95 4.74 -27.87
C ARG A 164 30.05 4.00 -28.87
N GLY A 165 30.10 4.43 -30.14
CA GLY A 165 29.28 3.91 -31.22
C GLY A 165 28.23 4.91 -31.70
N TRP A 166 27.16 4.41 -32.31
CA TRP A 166 25.99 5.23 -32.66
C TRP A 166 25.14 5.47 -31.40
N TRP A 167 24.86 6.73 -31.13
CA TRP A 167 24.08 7.17 -29.97
C TRP A 167 22.97 8.13 -30.38
N LEU A 168 21.77 7.87 -29.87
CA LEU A 168 20.59 8.71 -30.02
C LEU A 168 20.15 9.21 -28.64
N GLU A 169 20.00 10.52 -28.49
CA GLU A 169 19.47 11.13 -27.27
C GLU A 169 18.29 12.07 -27.56
N LEU A 170 17.33 12.03 -26.65
CA LEU A 170 16.16 12.89 -26.56
C LEU A 170 16.14 13.51 -25.16
N SER A 171 16.48 14.79 -25.04
CA SER A 171 16.59 15.45 -23.72
C SER A 171 15.25 15.83 -23.09
N ASN A 172 14.21 16.04 -23.92
CA ASN A 172 12.87 16.31 -23.43
C ASN A 172 12.12 15.00 -23.14
N PRO A 173 11.26 14.98 -22.10
CA PRO A 173 10.47 13.80 -21.79
C PRO A 173 9.61 13.36 -22.99
N ILE A 174 9.62 12.05 -23.24
CA ILE A 174 8.85 11.40 -24.31
C ILE A 174 7.57 10.83 -23.68
N ASP A 175 6.44 11.02 -24.35
CA ASP A 175 5.20 10.34 -23.99
C ASP A 175 5.21 8.91 -24.54
N ILE A 176 5.30 7.94 -23.63
CA ILE A 176 5.28 6.51 -23.93
C ILE A 176 3.85 5.97 -24.13
N GLY A 177 2.82 6.81 -23.96
CA GLY A 177 1.42 6.46 -24.17
C GLY A 177 0.78 5.77 -22.97
N ARG A 178 -0.33 5.05 -23.22
CA ARG A 178 -1.06 4.35 -22.15
C ARG A 178 -0.30 3.09 -21.75
N ILE A 179 0.19 3.07 -20.51
CA ILE A 179 0.75 1.88 -19.88
C ILE A 179 -0.32 1.23 -19.02
N ASP A 180 -0.85 0.09 -19.43
CA ASP A 180 -1.70 -0.73 -18.57
C ASP A 180 -0.83 -1.85 -17.98
N PRO A 181 -0.55 -1.86 -16.67
CA PRO A 181 0.31 -2.88 -16.06
C PRO A 181 -0.26 -4.26 -16.32
N THR A 182 0.48 -5.13 -16.99
CA THR A 182 0.09 -6.53 -17.27
C THR A 182 0.12 -7.38 -16.01
N ASN A 183 1.00 -7.04 -15.05
CA ASN A 183 1.16 -7.74 -13.78
C ASN A 183 0.30 -7.12 -12.67
N SER A 184 0.02 -7.93 -11.64
CA SER A 184 -0.64 -7.48 -10.42
C SER A 184 0.22 -6.49 -9.64
N VAL A 185 -0.41 -5.46 -9.09
CA VAL A 185 0.20 -4.52 -8.15
C VAL A 185 0.11 -5.13 -6.75
N VAL A 186 1.25 -5.23 -6.07
CA VAL A 186 1.33 -5.81 -4.74
C VAL A 186 1.39 -4.68 -3.70
N ILE A 187 0.47 -4.68 -2.74
CA ILE A 187 0.55 -3.79 -1.57
C ILE A 187 1.69 -4.30 -0.68
N LYS A 188 2.66 -3.43 -0.37
CA LYS A 188 3.81 -3.79 0.45
C LYS A 188 3.45 -3.92 1.93
N THR A 189 4.21 -4.74 2.64
CA THR A 189 4.08 -4.98 4.09
C THR A 189 4.17 -3.71 4.93
N ASP A 190 5.01 -2.75 4.56
CA ASP A 190 5.14 -1.49 5.31
C ASP A 190 3.89 -0.62 5.21
N THR A 191 3.25 -0.56 4.04
CA THR A 191 1.98 0.13 3.85
C THR A 191 0.87 -0.54 4.66
N ILE A 192 0.89 -1.87 4.77
CA ILE A 192 -0.03 -2.62 5.65
C ILE A 192 0.22 -2.26 7.11
N ARG A 193 1.48 -2.14 7.55
CA ARG A 193 1.81 -1.74 8.92
C ARG A 193 1.34 -0.32 9.25
N ASP A 194 1.50 0.60 8.32
CA ASP A 194 1.00 1.98 8.50
C ASP A 194 -0.53 1.98 8.64
N ALA A 195 -1.23 1.16 7.84
CA ALA A 195 -2.68 0.95 7.98
C ALA A 195 -3.08 0.42 9.37
N LEU A 196 -2.39 -0.62 9.86
CA LEU A 196 -2.65 -1.21 11.17
C LEU A 196 -2.35 -0.23 12.32
N THR A 197 -1.38 0.66 12.13
CA THR A 197 -1.05 1.73 13.08
C THR A 197 -2.19 2.74 13.18
N GLU A 198 -2.76 3.17 12.05
CA GLU A 198 -3.91 4.10 12.07
C GLU A 198 -5.16 3.45 12.65
N VAL A 199 -5.39 2.16 12.36
CA VAL A 199 -6.45 1.38 13.01
C VAL A 199 -6.26 1.33 14.53
N SER A 200 -5.03 1.14 15.01
CA SER A 200 -4.74 1.11 16.45
C SER A 200 -4.97 2.46 17.13
N LYS A 201 -4.55 3.54 16.47
CA LYS A 201 -4.79 4.91 16.92
C LYS A 201 -6.29 5.19 17.02
N GLU A 202 -7.07 4.77 16.02
CA GLU A 202 -8.51 4.91 16.05
C GLU A 202 -9.14 4.14 17.21
N LEU A 203 -8.81 2.87 17.38
CA LEU A 203 -9.36 2.04 18.46
C LEU A 203 -8.96 2.55 19.85
N THR A 204 -7.90 3.35 19.93
CA THR A 204 -7.48 4.06 21.14
C THR A 204 -8.29 5.34 21.38
N GLN A 205 -8.54 6.13 20.32
CA GLN A 205 -9.29 7.39 20.40
C GLN A 205 -10.80 7.18 20.54
N ASN A 206 -11.32 6.13 19.92
CA ASN A 206 -12.72 5.72 19.95
C ASN A 206 -12.79 4.30 20.54
N PRO A 207 -12.80 4.18 21.89
CA PRO A 207 -12.81 2.88 22.55
C PRO A 207 -14.03 2.05 22.16
N LEU A 208 -13.80 0.77 21.92
CA LEU A 208 -14.81 -0.24 21.65
C LEU A 208 -15.85 -0.24 22.77
N ASN A 209 -17.13 -0.11 22.42
CA ASN A 209 -18.21 -0.15 23.40
C ASN A 209 -18.66 -1.59 23.63
N CYS A 210 -18.15 -2.20 24.70
CA CYS A 210 -18.47 -3.55 25.12
C CYS A 210 -19.81 -3.70 25.84
N GLY A 211 -20.51 -2.59 26.14
CA GLY A 211 -21.81 -2.61 26.81
C GLY A 211 -21.75 -3.13 28.25
N PHE A 212 -22.91 -3.53 28.78
CA PHE A 212 -23.04 -4.08 30.13
C PHE A 212 -22.43 -5.50 30.21
N LEU A 213 -21.58 -5.75 31.21
CA LEU A 213 -20.83 -7.00 31.42
C LEU A 213 -19.99 -7.43 30.21
N ALA A 214 -19.56 -6.47 29.39
CA ALA A 214 -18.74 -6.69 28.19
C ALA A 214 -19.33 -7.60 27.10
N VAL A 215 -20.65 -7.86 27.12
CA VAL A 215 -21.33 -8.81 26.21
C VAL A 215 -21.15 -8.46 24.73
N ASN A 216 -21.04 -7.18 24.38
CA ASN A 216 -20.91 -6.76 22.98
C ASN A 216 -19.50 -6.96 22.41
N CYS A 217 -18.51 -7.23 23.27
CA CYS A 217 -17.14 -7.51 22.82
C CYS A 217 -16.84 -9.02 22.70
N ILE A 218 -17.82 -9.86 23.03
CA ILE A 218 -17.77 -11.32 22.83
C ILE A 218 -18.56 -11.62 21.55
N GLY A 219 -17.91 -11.51 20.39
CA GLY A 219 -18.49 -11.76 19.06
C GLY A 219 -19.03 -10.51 18.32
N GLY A 220 -18.61 -9.30 18.71
CA GLY A 220 -19.13 -8.04 18.18
C GLY A 220 -18.61 -7.63 16.80
N ASP A 221 -19.29 -6.68 16.15
CA ASP A 221 -18.81 -5.99 14.95
C ASP A 221 -18.11 -4.68 15.34
N PHE A 222 -16.86 -4.52 14.92
CA PHE A 222 -16.00 -3.38 15.18
C PHE A 222 -15.82 -2.57 13.89
N ASN A 223 -16.56 -1.48 13.77
CA ASN A 223 -16.45 -0.58 12.62
C ASN A 223 -15.45 0.55 12.93
N VAL A 224 -14.31 0.52 12.25
CA VAL A 224 -13.28 1.57 12.32
C VAL A 224 -13.48 2.65 11.26
N GLY A 225 -14.64 2.77 10.64
CA GLY A 225 -14.99 3.87 9.75
C GLY A 225 -14.02 4.04 8.57
N THR A 226 -13.97 5.27 8.04
CA THR A 226 -13.07 5.64 6.93
C THR A 226 -11.75 6.17 7.45
N ARG A 227 -10.62 5.60 6.99
CA ARG A 227 -9.27 6.01 7.36
C ARG A 227 -8.49 6.51 6.16
N ASP A 228 -7.64 7.49 6.40
CA ASP A 228 -6.82 8.15 5.39
C ASP A 228 -5.35 7.76 5.62
N LEU A 229 -4.73 7.16 4.61
CA LEU A 229 -3.34 6.72 4.63
C LEU A 229 -2.43 7.56 3.73
N SER A 230 -2.79 8.82 3.47
CA SER A 230 -1.97 9.78 2.72
C SER A 230 -0.53 9.93 3.23
N ASN A 231 -0.27 9.63 4.52
CA ASN A 231 1.05 9.66 5.13
C ASN A 231 1.77 8.30 5.20
N ALA A 232 1.16 7.23 4.68
CA ALA A 232 1.76 5.90 4.68
C ALA A 232 2.90 5.79 3.65
N ARG A 233 3.77 4.80 3.85
CA ARG A 233 4.91 4.53 2.96
C ARG A 233 4.51 3.63 1.78
N PRO A 234 4.87 3.98 0.53
CA PRO A 234 4.52 3.22 -0.68
C PRO A 234 5.40 2.00 -1.00
#